data_AF-A0A354BHT1-F1
#
_entry.id   AF-A0A354BHT1-F1
#
_cell.length_a   1.000
_cell.length_b   1.000
_cell.length_c   1.000
_cell.angle_alpha   90.00
_cell.angle_beta   90.00
_cell.angle_gamma   90.00
#
_symmetry.space_group_name_H-M   'P 1'
#
loop_
_entity.id
_entity.type
_entity.pdbx_description
1 polymer ?
#
loop_
_entity_poly.entity_id
_entity_poly.type
_entity_poly.pdbx_seq_one_letter_code
_entity_poly.pdbx_strand_id
1 'polypeptide(L)'
;LPHRLKVKGRECKQVLRKVAARQLPRMIAEKPKRGFGVPVDRWVNAEFRSCVRETLLGSSSRLPELFRPEGYESIVEAFCSGRPDGRFSRSAIFRRTIFLLSIHLHLEGAGSVS
;
A
#
# COMPACT_ATOMS: atom_id res chain seq x y z
N LEU A 1 1.64 10.95 26.22
CA LEU A 1 1.35 9.65 26.88
C LEU A 1 2.67 8.93 27.18
N PRO A 2 2.90 8.38 28.39
CA PRO A 2 4.23 8.02 28.88
C PRO A 2 4.87 6.83 28.15
N HIS A 3 6.19 6.91 27.95
CA HIS A 3 7.06 6.00 27.19
C HIS A 3 7.21 4.56 27.75
N ARG A 4 6.43 4.18 28.78
CA ARG A 4 6.45 2.83 29.40
C ARG A 4 5.48 1.83 28.76
N LEU A 5 4.68 2.25 27.79
CA LEU A 5 3.79 1.38 27.00
C LEU A 5 4.42 0.92 25.66
N LYS A 6 5.76 0.97 25.53
CA LYS A 6 6.47 0.43 24.37
C LYS A 6 6.45 -1.10 24.40
N VAL A 7 5.48 -1.63 23.66
CA VAL A 7 5.28 -3.02 23.23
C VAL A 7 6.60 -3.75 22.95
N LYS A 8 7.02 -4.63 23.88
CA LYS A 8 8.14 -5.56 23.68
C LYS A 8 7.61 -6.95 23.28
N GLY A 9 7.69 -7.25 21.99
CA GLY A 9 7.72 -8.62 21.46
C GLY A 9 6.57 -9.58 21.85
N ARG A 10 6.94 -10.82 22.19
CA ARG A 10 6.05 -11.99 22.34
C ARG A 10 5.07 -11.91 23.53
N GLU A 11 5.30 -11.03 24.50
CA GLU A 11 4.45 -10.89 25.70
C GLU A 11 3.09 -10.24 25.41
N CYS A 12 3.04 -9.16 24.60
CA CYS A 12 1.76 -8.54 24.22
C CYS A 12 0.83 -9.51 23.47
N LYS A 13 1.40 -10.48 22.75
CA LYS A 13 0.65 -11.53 22.05
C LYS A 13 0.03 -12.51 23.04
N GLN A 14 0.63 -12.72 24.22
CA GLN A 14 0.08 -13.59 25.25
C GLN A 14 -1.10 -12.93 25.99
N VAL A 15 -1.02 -11.64 26.32
CA VAL A 15 -2.14 -10.91 26.96
C VAL A 15 -3.37 -10.90 26.04
N LEU A 16 -3.18 -10.52 24.77
CA LEU A 16 -4.25 -10.56 23.77
C LEU A 16 -4.79 -11.98 23.54
N ARG A 17 -3.92 -13.01 23.59
CA ARG A 17 -4.35 -14.42 23.50
C ARG A 17 -5.15 -14.86 24.71
N LYS A 18 -4.79 -14.45 25.93
CA LYS A 18 -5.53 -14.79 27.16
C LYS A 18 -6.92 -14.17 27.17
N VAL A 19 -7.06 -12.93 26.68
CA VAL A 19 -8.38 -12.30 26.52
C VAL A 19 -9.17 -12.97 25.40
N ALA A 20 -8.54 -13.21 24.24
CA ALA A 20 -9.17 -13.91 23.12
C ALA A 20 -9.63 -15.33 23.48
N ALA A 21 -8.87 -16.07 24.29
CA ALA A 21 -9.23 -17.42 24.75
C ALA A 21 -10.46 -17.45 25.68
N ARG A 22 -10.83 -16.31 26.28
CA ARG A 22 -12.05 -16.20 27.10
C ARG A 22 -13.30 -15.90 26.28
N GLN A 23 -13.15 -15.37 25.06
CA GLN A 23 -14.28 -14.91 24.23
C GLN A 23 -14.39 -15.65 22.89
N LEU A 24 -13.36 -16.39 22.46
CA LEU A 24 -13.34 -17.11 21.19
C LEU A 24 -13.13 -18.62 21.43
N PRO A 25 -13.75 -19.48 20.60
CA PRO A 25 -13.48 -20.91 20.59
C PRO A 25 -11.97 -21.20 20.51
N ARG A 26 -11.50 -22.19 21.27
CA ARG A 26 -10.07 -22.55 21.41
C ARG A 26 -9.35 -22.72 20.07
N MET A 27 -10.04 -23.26 19.07
CA MET A 27 -9.58 -23.43 17.68
C MET A 27 -9.19 -22.11 16.98
N ILE A 28 -9.79 -20.97 17.35
CA ILE A 28 -9.51 -19.65 16.80
C ILE A 28 -8.41 -18.94 17.59
N ALA A 29 -8.43 -19.07 18.93
CA ALA A 29 -7.45 -18.44 19.81
C ALA A 29 -6.02 -19.00 19.66
N GLU A 30 -5.89 -20.28 19.31
CA GLU A 30 -4.60 -20.96 19.14
C GLU A 30 -3.98 -20.75 17.74
N LYS A 31 -4.73 -20.20 16.76
CA LYS A 31 -4.17 -19.92 15.44
C LYS A 31 -2.97 -18.96 15.54
N PRO A 32 -1.88 -19.21 14.79
CA PRO A 32 -0.80 -18.24 14.67
C PRO A 32 -1.38 -16.95 14.08
N LYS A 33 -1.02 -15.78 14.64
CA LYS A 33 -1.38 -14.48 14.04
C LYS A 33 -0.91 -14.50 12.59
N ARG A 34 -1.84 -14.70 11.68
CA ARG A 34 -1.69 -14.39 10.27
C ARG A 34 -2.15 -12.94 10.17
N GLY A 35 -1.37 -12.09 9.52
CA GLY A 35 -1.87 -10.75 9.17
C GLY A 35 -3.21 -10.92 8.46
N PHE A 36 -4.14 -10.00 8.68
CA PHE A 36 -5.32 -9.93 7.83
C PHE A 36 -4.81 -9.78 6.40
N GLY A 37 -4.93 -10.84 5.60
CA GLY A 37 -4.51 -10.83 4.21
C GLY A 37 -5.42 -9.87 3.48
N VAL A 38 -5.02 -8.61 3.38
CA VAL A 38 -5.73 -7.64 2.54
C VAL A 38 -5.71 -8.22 1.13
N PRO A 39 -6.87 -8.46 0.50
CA PRO A 39 -6.94 -9.01 -0.85
C PRO A 39 -6.63 -7.88 -1.84
N VAL A 40 -5.40 -7.36 -1.78
CA VAL A 40 -4.91 -6.25 -2.60
C VAL A 40 -5.24 -6.49 -4.08
N ASP A 41 -5.14 -7.74 -4.51
CA ASP A 41 -5.38 -8.14 -5.90
C ASP A 41 -6.85 -8.04 -6.32
N ARG A 42 -7.79 -8.17 -5.37
CA ARG A 42 -9.21 -7.92 -5.64
C ARG A 42 -9.53 -6.42 -5.70
N TRP A 43 -8.80 -5.61 -4.94
CA TRP A 43 -9.01 -4.16 -4.92
C TRP A 43 -8.33 -3.47 -6.11
N VAL A 44 -7.16 -3.97 -6.52
CA VAL A 44 -6.45 -3.53 -7.73
C VAL A 44 -7.00 -4.27 -8.95
N ASN A 45 -8.28 -4.01 -9.23
CA ASN A 45 -8.99 -4.50 -10.40
C ASN A 45 -8.56 -3.73 -11.68
N ALA A 46 -9.11 -4.13 -12.84
CA ALA A 46 -8.76 -3.52 -14.12
C ALA A 46 -9.10 -2.02 -14.18
N GLU A 47 -10.26 -1.63 -13.65
CA GLU A 47 -10.70 -0.23 -13.62
C GLU A 47 -9.75 0.64 -12.79
N PHE A 48 -9.37 0.17 -11.60
CA PHE A 48 -8.41 0.85 -10.74
C PHE A 48 -7.06 1.00 -11.43
N ARG A 49 -6.58 -0.03 -12.14
CA ARG A 49 -5.31 0.03 -12.90
C ARG A 49 -5.37 1.04 -14.03
N SER A 50 -6.49 1.10 -14.77
CA SER A 50 -6.70 2.09 -15.82
C SER A 50 -6.73 3.50 -15.26
N CYS A 51 -7.43 3.72 -14.13
CA CYS A 51 -7.44 4.99 -13.44
C CYS A 51 -6.04 5.42 -13.00
N VAL A 52 -5.27 4.55 -12.34
CA VAL A 52 -3.89 4.84 -11.93
C VAL A 52 -3.00 5.18 -13.13
N ARG A 53 -3.15 4.45 -14.24
CA ARG A 53 -2.40 4.73 -15.47
C ARG A 53 -2.71 6.12 -16.00
N GLU A 54 -3.99 6.47 -16.11
CA GLU A 54 -4.42 7.79 -16.59
C GLU A 54 -3.97 8.92 -15.65
N THR A 55 -4.10 8.74 -14.34
CA THR A 55 -3.67 9.75 -13.35
C THR A 55 -2.17 10.01 -13.39
N LEU A 56 -1.34 8.96 -13.53
CA LEU A 56 0.11 9.10 -13.43
C LEU A 56 0.81 9.37 -14.77
N LEU A 57 0.30 8.81 -15.87
CA LEU A 57 0.89 8.88 -17.22
C LEU A 57 0.04 9.69 -18.21
N GLY A 58 -1.19 10.06 -17.85
CA GLY A 58 -2.04 10.91 -18.69
C GLY A 58 -1.50 12.33 -18.83
N SER A 59 -2.03 13.05 -19.81
CA SER A 59 -1.60 14.41 -20.15
C SER A 59 -1.85 15.46 -19.05
N SER A 60 -2.80 15.19 -18.14
CA SER A 60 -3.07 16.03 -16.97
C SER A 60 -2.10 15.78 -15.81
N SER A 61 -1.24 14.77 -15.90
CA SER A 61 -0.27 14.46 -14.84
C SER A 61 0.77 15.56 -14.72
N ARG A 62 0.91 16.11 -13.52
CA ARG A 62 1.94 17.10 -13.17
C ARG A 62 3.26 16.46 -12.72
N LEU A 63 3.35 15.13 -12.69
CA LEU A 63 4.59 14.42 -12.33
C LEU A 63 5.80 14.79 -13.21
N PRO A 64 5.66 15.06 -14.53
CA PRO A 64 6.77 15.50 -15.37
C PRO A 64 7.44 16.82 -14.90
N GLU A 65 6.78 17.62 -14.07
CA GLU A 65 7.37 18.83 -13.46
C GLU A 65 8.48 18.48 -12.43
N LEU A 66 8.41 17.30 -11.80
CA LEU A 66 9.32 16.87 -10.74
C LEU A 66 10.17 15.66 -11.11
N PHE A 67 9.68 14.81 -12.01
CA PHE A 67 10.31 13.54 -12.38
C PHE A 67 10.44 13.40 -13.89
N ARG A 68 11.50 12.71 -14.32
CA ARG A 68 11.64 12.29 -15.71
C ARG A 68 10.72 11.09 -15.99
N PRO A 69 9.86 11.12 -17.03
CA PRO A 69 8.93 10.03 -17.37
C PRO A 69 9.59 8.65 -17.42
N GLU A 70 10.80 8.57 -17.98
CA GLU A 70 11.55 7.32 -18.14
C GLU A 70 11.90 6.66 -16.80
N GLY A 71 11.92 7.44 -15.71
CA GLY A 71 12.22 6.97 -14.36
C GLY A 71 11.06 6.27 -13.67
N TYR A 72 9.81 6.48 -14.11
CA TYR A 72 8.62 5.94 -13.43
C TYR A 72 7.62 5.23 -14.33
N GLU A 73 7.67 5.44 -15.65
CA GLU A 73 6.73 4.83 -16.60
C GLU A 73 6.73 3.31 -16.51
N SER A 74 7.91 2.67 -16.49
CA SER A 74 8.00 1.20 -16.39
C SER A 74 7.42 0.67 -15.08
N ILE A 75 7.51 1.43 -13.98
CA ILE A 75 6.96 1.06 -12.68
C ILE A 75 5.43 1.12 -12.72
N VAL A 76 4.87 2.17 -13.33
CA VAL A 76 3.42 2.33 -13.48
C VAL A 76 2.86 1.24 -14.40
N GLU A 77 3.51 0.96 -15.53
CA GLU A 77 3.08 -0.09 -16.45
C GLU A 77 3.20 -1.50 -15.83
N ALA A 78 4.24 -1.76 -15.03
CA ALA A 78 4.33 -3.00 -14.27
C ALA A 78 3.21 -3.15 -13.23
N PHE A 79 2.82 -2.06 -12.56
CA PHE A 79 1.69 -2.04 -11.66
C PHE A 79 0.37 -2.36 -12.37
N CYS A 80 0.13 -1.70 -13.52
CA CYS A 80 -1.11 -1.82 -14.28
C CYS A 80 -1.24 -3.17 -14.99
N SER A 81 -0.15 -3.71 -15.53
CA SER A 81 -0.15 -5.05 -16.14
C SER A 81 -0.26 -6.18 -15.12
N GLY A 82 0.09 -5.93 -13.85
CA GLY A 82 0.18 -6.95 -12.80
C GLY A 82 1.30 -7.97 -13.06
N ARG A 83 2.20 -7.68 -14.00
CA ARG A 83 3.33 -8.55 -14.35
C ARG A 83 4.56 -8.17 -13.53
N PRO A 84 5.43 -9.13 -13.18
CA PRO A 84 6.70 -8.82 -12.54
C PRO A 84 7.62 -8.04 -13.48
N ASP A 85 8.22 -6.95 -12.99
CA ASP A 85 9.07 -6.03 -13.77
C ASP A 85 10.53 -6.52 -13.93
N GLY A 86 10.91 -7.63 -13.31
CA GLY A 86 12.29 -8.15 -13.27
C GLY A 86 13.27 -7.27 -12.47
N ARG A 87 13.14 -5.93 -12.56
CA ARG A 87 13.89 -4.92 -11.81
C ARG A 87 13.40 -4.74 -10.39
N PHE A 88 12.09 -4.84 -10.16
CA PHE A 88 11.49 -4.57 -8.85
C PHE A 88 10.59 -5.72 -8.39
N SER A 89 10.62 -5.98 -7.07
CA SER A 89 9.65 -6.89 -6.46
C SER A 89 8.24 -6.30 -6.53
N ARG A 90 7.21 -7.16 -6.50
CA ARG A 90 5.81 -6.71 -6.48
C ARG A 90 5.54 -5.66 -5.40
N SER A 91 6.00 -5.88 -4.17
CA SER A 91 5.84 -4.91 -3.09
C SER A 91 6.57 -3.59 -3.34
N ALA A 92 7.70 -3.62 -4.05
CA ALA A 92 8.46 -2.44 -4.42
C ALA A 92 7.75 -1.61 -5.50
N ILE A 93 7.10 -2.26 -6.46
CA ILE A 93 6.24 -1.63 -7.47
C ILE A 93 5.08 -0.93 -6.76
N PHE A 94 4.33 -1.66 -5.94
CA PHE A 94 3.18 -1.12 -5.19
C PHE A 94 3.55 0.13 -4.37
N ARG A 95 4.62 0.08 -3.56
CA ARG A 95 5.04 1.23 -2.75
C ARG A 95 5.38 2.45 -3.61
N ARG A 96 6.04 2.25 -4.74
CA ARG A 96 6.42 3.35 -5.65
C ARG A 96 5.21 3.94 -6.35
N THR A 97 4.28 3.12 -6.83
CA THR A 97 3.04 3.60 -7.43
C THR A 97 2.21 4.41 -6.42
N ILE A 98 2.07 3.94 -5.19
CA ILE A 98 1.37 4.68 -4.13
C ILE A 98 2.10 6.00 -3.80
N PHE A 99 3.43 6.00 -3.79
CA PHE A 99 4.21 7.22 -3.61
C PHE A 99 3.94 8.23 -4.74
N LEU A 100 3.97 7.80 -6.01
CA LEU A 100 3.70 8.66 -7.16
C LEU A 100 2.27 9.23 -7.12
N LEU A 101 1.27 8.41 -6.78
CA LEU A 101 -0.11 8.88 -6.56
C LEU A 101 -0.18 9.91 -5.44
N SER A 102 0.54 9.69 -4.34
CA SER A 102 0.58 10.65 -3.22
C SER A 102 1.16 12.00 -3.64
N ILE A 103 2.20 11.99 -4.49
CA ILE A 103 2.77 13.23 -5.04
C ILE A 103 1.79 13.89 -6.00
N HIS A 104 1.18 13.13 -6.92
CA HIS A 104 0.21 13.67 -7.86
C HIS A 104 -0.95 14.37 -7.12
N LEU A 105 -1.56 13.71 -6.13
CA LEU A 105 -2.63 14.28 -5.31
C LEU A 105 -2.19 15.54 -4.54
N HIS A 106 -0.94 15.56 -4.07
CA HIS A 106 -0.39 16.75 -3.41
C HIS A 106 -0.23 17.92 -4.39
N LEU A 107 0.21 17.66 -5.62
CA LEU A 107 0.34 18.67 -6.67
C LEU A 107 -1.01 19.21 -7.13
N GLU A 108 -2.05 18.38 -7.19
CA GLU A 108 -3.42 18.85 -7.49
C GLU A 108 -3.98 19.72 -6.35
N GLY A 109 -3.80 19.31 -5.09
CA GLY A 109 -4.25 20.10 -3.94
C GLY A 109 -3.52 21.44 -3.79
N ALA A 110 -2.24 21.51 -4.17
CA ALA A 110 -1.47 22.75 -4.17
C ALA A 110 -1.91 23.74 -5.26
N GLY A 111 -2.58 23.28 -6.33
CA GLY A 111 -3.08 24.13 -7.41
C GLY A 111 -4.44 24.77 -7.16
N SER A 112 -5.15 24.40 -6.09
CA SER A 112 -6.52 24.87 -5.81
C SER A 112 -6.60 26.06 -4.83
N VAL A 113 -5.45 26.66 -4.47
CA VAL A 113 -5.37 27.80 -3.53
C VAL A 113 -4.80 29.05 -4.23
N SER A 114 -5.21 29.34 -5.45
CA SER A 114 -4.82 30.59 -6.15
C SER A 114 -5.99 31.21 -6.87
#